data_AF-A0A0F3NBK0-F1
#
_entry.id   AF-A0A0F3NBK0-F1
#
_cell.length_a   1.000
_cell.length_b   1.000
_cell.length_c   1.000
_cell.angle_alpha   90.00
_cell.angle_beta   90.00
_cell.angle_gamma   90.00
#
_symmetry.space_group_name_H-M   'P 1'
#
loop_
_entity.id
_entity.type
_entity.pdbx_description
1 polymer ?
#
loop_
_entity_poly.entity_id
_entity_poly.type
_entity_poly.pdbx_seq_one_letter_code
_entity_poly.pdbx_strand_id
1 'polypeptide(L)'
;MGKLSNSGNGQCVAMLGNKCLPLRDYRVMYRHELAELEKLLEYKKMLQHKLSDDQINQFGIKEVVLKNMIADMVVEKFAHDLGIRVGSKSLRSLIKNIRIFQDANGVFDQERYESVLADSGMTESSYVNKIRNALPSTILMECLFPNRGNYIFLTMMH
;
A
#
# COMPACT_ATOMS: atom_id res chain seq x y z
N MET A 1 -6.19 -25.30 -2.74
CA MET A 1 -4.76 -25.07 -3.07
C MET A 1 -4.68 -24.56 -4.50
N GLY A 2 -4.36 -23.27 -4.69
CA GLY A 2 -4.31 -22.64 -6.02
C GLY A 2 -3.08 -23.10 -6.80
N LYS A 3 -3.26 -23.50 -8.06
CA LYS A 3 -2.18 -23.95 -8.94
C LYS A 3 -1.25 -22.77 -9.24
N LEU A 4 0.01 -22.89 -8.80
CA LEU A 4 1.10 -22.00 -9.19
C LEU A 4 1.45 -22.32 -10.64
N SER A 5 1.07 -21.43 -11.58
CA SER A 5 1.46 -21.55 -12.98
C SER A 5 2.88 -21.00 -13.15
N ASN A 6 3.78 -21.85 -13.64
CA ASN A 6 5.19 -21.55 -13.84
C ASN A 6 5.44 -21.25 -15.33
N SER A 7 5.57 -19.96 -15.67
CA SER A 7 6.15 -19.52 -16.94
C SER A 7 6.93 -18.22 -16.69
N GLY A 8 8.13 -18.13 -17.27
CA GLY A 8 9.26 -17.31 -16.81
C GLY A 8 8.99 -15.80 -16.61
N ASN A 9 9.70 -15.24 -15.61
CA ASN A 9 9.86 -13.82 -15.25
C ASN A 9 8.85 -13.11 -14.33
N GLY A 10 8.04 -13.85 -13.58
CA GLY A 10 7.37 -13.33 -12.39
C GLY A 10 6.32 -14.31 -11.91
N GLN A 11 6.62 -15.10 -10.87
CA GLN A 11 5.65 -16.03 -10.32
C GLN A 11 4.43 -15.23 -9.81
N CYS A 12 3.26 -15.44 -10.38
CA CYS A 12 2.00 -14.85 -9.91
C CYS A 12 1.39 -15.76 -8.85
N VAL A 13 1.02 -15.22 -7.69
CA VAL A 13 0.29 -15.97 -6.65
C VAL A 13 -1.22 -15.94 -6.86
N ALA A 14 -1.72 -14.93 -7.58
CA ALA A 14 -3.11 -14.81 -7.99
C ALA A 14 -3.20 -14.01 -9.28
N MET A 15 -4.31 -14.17 -10.01
CA MET A 15 -4.64 -13.41 -11.20
C MET A 15 -6.06 -12.87 -11.12
N LEU A 16 -6.24 -11.62 -11.53
CA LEU A 16 -7.54 -10.97 -11.69
C LEU A 16 -7.66 -10.47 -13.14
N GLY A 17 -8.30 -11.27 -13.99
CA GLY A 17 -8.29 -11.03 -15.44
C GLY A 17 -6.85 -11.06 -15.98
N ASN A 18 -6.36 -9.92 -16.49
CA ASN A 18 -4.99 -9.75 -16.97
C ASN A 18 -4.03 -9.15 -15.92
N LYS A 19 -4.49 -8.87 -14.70
CA LYS A 19 -3.66 -8.32 -13.63
C LYS A 19 -3.07 -9.45 -12.79
N CYS A 20 -1.75 -9.48 -12.67
CA CYS A 20 -1.02 -10.47 -11.87
C CYS A 20 -0.75 -9.91 -10.48
N LEU A 21 -0.87 -10.75 -9.45
CA LEU A 21 -0.34 -10.49 -8.11
C LEU A 21 1.05 -11.15 -8.00
N PRO A 22 2.15 -10.40 -8.04
CA PRO A 22 3.48 -10.99 -8.04
C PRO A 22 3.81 -11.62 -6.68
N LEU A 23 4.48 -12.78 -6.72
CA LEU A 23 4.96 -13.48 -5.52
C LEU A 23 5.94 -12.63 -4.71
N ARG A 24 6.73 -11.80 -5.39
CA ARG A 24 7.65 -10.87 -4.71
C ARG A 24 6.87 -9.94 -3.79
N ASP A 25 5.80 -9.36 -4.30
CA ASP A 25 4.99 -8.38 -3.56
C ASP A 25 4.24 -9.09 -2.42
N TYR A 26 3.72 -10.29 -2.67
CA TYR A 26 3.15 -11.13 -1.61
C TYR A 26 4.14 -11.44 -0.48
N ARG A 27 5.39 -11.78 -0.80
CA ARG A 27 6.43 -12.04 0.21
C ARG A 27 6.77 -10.79 1.03
N VAL A 28 6.77 -9.61 0.41
CA VAL A 28 6.98 -8.34 1.11
C VAL A 28 5.84 -8.08 2.08
N MET A 29 4.60 -8.17 1.61
CA MET A 29 3.41 -7.95 2.45
C MET A 29 3.27 -9.00 3.56
N TYR A 30 3.61 -10.26 3.27
CA TYR A 30 3.61 -11.32 4.29
C TYR A 30 4.59 -11.03 5.42
N ARG A 31 5.81 -10.61 5.10
CA ARG A 31 6.81 -10.24 6.12
C ARG A 31 6.38 -9.01 6.91
N HIS A 32 5.76 -8.04 6.26
CA HIS A 32 5.21 -6.86 6.91
C HIS A 32 4.11 -7.23 7.92
N GLU A 33 3.11 -8.02 7.50
CA GLU A 33 2.01 -8.44 8.37
C GLU A 33 2.49 -9.27 9.56
N LEU A 34 3.47 -10.15 9.32
CA LEU A 34 4.10 -10.92 10.40
C LEU A 34 4.81 -10.02 11.41
N ALA A 35 5.59 -9.04 10.94
CA ALA A 35 6.28 -8.09 11.82
C ALA A 35 5.30 -7.26 12.66
N GLU A 36 4.19 -6.83 12.07
CA GLU A 36 3.15 -6.08 12.80
C GLU A 36 2.44 -6.94 13.84
N LEU A 37 2.16 -8.22 13.52
CA LEU A 37 1.63 -9.17 14.50
C LEU A 37 2.60 -9.38 15.66
N GLU A 38 3.88 -9.62 15.38
CA GLU A 38 4.91 -9.81 16.40
C GLU A 38 4.99 -8.60 17.33
N LYS A 39 5.05 -7.40 16.75
CA LYS A 39 5.06 -6.13 17.49
C LYS A 39 3.82 -5.95 18.38
N LEU A 40 2.64 -6.33 17.88
CA LEU A 40 1.40 -6.26 18.64
C LEU A 40 1.39 -7.26 19.82
N LEU A 41 1.90 -8.46 19.64
CA LEU A 41 1.98 -9.48 20.70
C LEU A 41 3.05 -9.14 21.74
N GLU A 42 4.17 -8.56 21.32
CA GLU A 42 5.21 -8.03 22.19
C GLU A 42 4.67 -6.88 23.06
N TYR A 43 3.97 -5.92 22.46
CA TYR A 43 3.31 -4.84 23.20
C TYR A 43 2.32 -5.36 24.26
N LYS A 44 1.58 -6.44 23.94
CA LYS A 44 0.66 -7.10 24.87
C LYS A 44 1.35 -8.00 25.91
N LYS A 45 2.69 -8.10 25.91
CA LYS A 45 3.49 -9.00 26.75
C LYS A 45 3.09 -10.48 26.62
N MET A 46 2.51 -10.85 25.49
CA MET A 46 2.11 -12.23 25.16
C MET A 46 3.22 -12.97 24.40
N LEU A 47 4.16 -12.23 23.82
CA LEU A 47 5.30 -12.77 23.10
C LEU A 47 6.54 -12.79 23.98
N GLN A 48 6.95 -13.98 24.41
CA GLN A 48 8.22 -14.19 25.13
C GLN A 48 9.37 -14.60 24.19
N HIS A 49 9.01 -15.15 23.02
CA HIS A 49 9.91 -15.67 22.00
C HIS A 49 9.27 -15.41 20.63
N LYS A 50 10.06 -15.41 19.54
CA LYS A 50 9.49 -15.32 18.18
C LYS A 50 8.44 -16.41 17.94
N LEU A 51 7.44 -16.09 17.12
CA LEU A 51 6.38 -17.02 16.78
C LEU A 51 6.96 -18.25 16.06
N SER A 52 6.53 -19.45 16.46
CA SER A 52 6.85 -20.67 15.72
C SER A 52 6.02 -20.75 14.42
N ASP A 53 6.52 -21.49 13.43
CA ASP A 53 5.79 -21.67 12.16
C ASP A 53 4.37 -22.23 12.38
N ASP A 54 4.18 -23.10 13.36
CA ASP A 54 2.87 -23.64 13.73
C ASP A 54 1.94 -22.56 14.26
N GLN A 55 2.42 -21.65 15.12
CA GLN A 55 1.64 -20.51 15.61
C GLN A 55 1.27 -19.57 14.46
N ILE A 56 2.21 -19.26 13.57
CA ILE A 56 1.97 -18.40 12.40
C ILE A 56 0.89 -19.01 11.49
N ASN A 57 0.94 -20.33 11.26
CA ASN A 57 -0.06 -21.03 10.48
C ASN A 57 -1.43 -21.03 11.17
N GLN A 58 -1.49 -21.16 12.50
CA GLN A 58 -2.74 -21.04 13.27
C GLN A 58 -3.38 -19.65 13.14
N PHE A 59 -2.57 -18.59 13.07
CA PHE A 59 -3.08 -17.24 12.82
C PHE A 59 -3.58 -17.01 11.39
N GLY A 60 -3.28 -17.91 10.44
CA GLY A 60 -3.76 -17.81 9.05
C GLY A 60 -3.24 -16.58 8.31
N ILE A 61 -2.05 -16.08 8.69
CA ILE A 61 -1.50 -14.82 8.16
C ILE A 61 -1.31 -14.87 6.64
N LYS A 62 -0.92 -16.02 6.11
CA LYS A 62 -0.77 -16.23 4.67
C LYS A 62 -2.08 -15.97 3.91
N GLU A 63 -3.18 -16.54 4.40
CA GLU A 63 -4.51 -16.38 3.82
C GLU A 63 -5.03 -14.96 3.97
N VAL A 64 -4.81 -14.32 5.13
CA VAL A 64 -5.21 -12.93 5.38
C VAL A 64 -4.50 -11.98 4.41
N VAL A 65 -3.17 -12.10 4.29
CA VAL A 65 -2.36 -11.28 3.38
C VAL A 65 -2.83 -11.47 1.93
N LEU A 66 -3.02 -12.72 1.50
CA LEU A 66 -3.45 -12.98 0.13
C LEU A 66 -4.84 -12.38 -0.15
N LYS A 67 -5.80 -12.54 0.77
CA LYS A 67 -7.15 -11.98 0.63
C LYS A 67 -7.12 -10.46 0.55
N ASN A 68 -6.35 -9.80 1.42
CA ASN A 68 -6.23 -8.35 1.43
C ASN A 68 -5.64 -7.84 0.12
N MET A 69 -4.54 -8.43 -0.35
CA MET A 69 -3.92 -8.04 -1.61
C MET A 69 -4.83 -8.27 -2.83
N ILE A 70 -5.64 -9.34 -2.82
CA ILE A 70 -6.64 -9.57 -3.88
C ILE A 70 -7.74 -8.51 -3.80
N ALA A 71 -8.23 -8.16 -2.61
CA ALA A 71 -9.24 -7.12 -2.44
C ALA A 71 -8.74 -5.76 -2.96
N ASP A 72 -7.52 -5.37 -2.61
CA ASP A 72 -6.88 -4.14 -3.09
C ASP A 72 -6.76 -4.17 -4.62
N MET A 73 -6.32 -5.30 -5.18
CA MET A 73 -6.23 -5.48 -6.62
C MET A 73 -7.58 -5.33 -7.33
N VAL A 74 -8.67 -5.84 -6.73
CA VAL A 74 -10.04 -5.71 -7.25
C VAL A 74 -10.48 -4.26 -7.26
N VAL A 75 -10.26 -3.52 -6.18
CA VAL A 75 -10.61 -2.10 -6.07
C VAL A 75 -9.85 -1.27 -7.09
N GLU A 76 -8.53 -1.49 -7.21
CA GLU A 76 -7.69 -0.82 -8.20
C GLU A 76 -8.14 -1.10 -9.63
N LYS A 77 -8.44 -2.37 -9.93
CA LYS A 77 -8.93 -2.73 -11.26
C LYS A 77 -10.27 -2.07 -11.55
N PHE A 78 -11.20 -2.08 -10.58
CA PHE A 78 -12.52 -1.49 -10.75
C PHE A 78 -12.44 0.02 -10.96
N ALA A 79 -11.62 0.74 -10.18
CA ALA A 79 -11.38 2.16 -10.37
C ALA A 79 -10.83 2.48 -11.77
N HIS A 80 -9.89 1.64 -12.26
CA HIS A 80 -9.35 1.76 -13.61
C HIS A 80 -10.41 1.50 -14.70
N ASP A 81 -11.22 0.45 -14.54
CA ASP A 81 -12.28 0.08 -15.47
C ASP A 81 -13.39 1.14 -15.55
N LEU A 82 -13.67 1.84 -14.44
CA LEU A 82 -14.55 3.01 -14.39
C LEU A 82 -13.93 4.28 -14.99
N GLY A 83 -12.67 4.22 -15.43
CA GLY A 83 -11.98 5.37 -16.01
C GLY A 83 -11.61 6.47 -15.00
N ILE A 84 -11.61 6.16 -13.70
CA ILE A 84 -11.22 7.13 -12.66
C ILE A 84 -9.74 7.45 -12.84
N ARG A 85 -9.46 8.74 -13.12
CA ARG A 85 -8.09 9.23 -13.33
C ARG A 85 -7.93 10.59 -12.70
N VAL A 86 -6.77 10.82 -12.09
CA VAL A 86 -6.38 12.12 -11.55
C VAL A 86 -5.50 12.85 -12.55
N GLY A 87 -5.95 14.02 -12.99
CA GLY A 87 -5.17 14.87 -13.89
C GLY A 87 -3.86 15.35 -13.26
N SER A 88 -2.81 15.51 -14.06
CA SER A 88 -1.48 15.89 -13.57
C SER A 88 -1.45 17.21 -12.78
N LYS A 89 -2.32 18.17 -13.12
CA LYS A 89 -2.47 19.43 -12.36
C LYS A 89 -3.00 19.16 -10.95
N SER A 90 -4.09 18.40 -10.84
CA SER A 90 -4.69 18.03 -9.55
C SER A 90 -3.74 17.19 -8.70
N LEU A 91 -3.02 16.24 -9.32
CA LEU A 91 -2.01 15.42 -8.64
C LEU A 91 -0.89 16.28 -8.03
N ARG A 92 -0.35 17.24 -8.79
CA ARG A 92 0.66 18.17 -8.27
C ARG A 92 0.10 19.04 -7.15
N SER A 93 -1.13 19.53 -7.31
CA SER A 93 -1.80 20.32 -6.28
C SER A 93 -1.96 19.52 -4.98
N LEU A 94 -2.32 18.24 -5.10
CA LEU A 94 -2.43 17.35 -3.95
C LEU A 94 -1.08 17.16 -3.24
N ILE A 95 -0.02 16.85 -4.00
CA ILE A 95 1.33 16.65 -3.43
C ILE A 95 1.79 17.90 -2.70
N LYS A 96 1.57 19.09 -3.27
CA LYS A 96 1.92 20.38 -2.64
C LYS A 96 1.17 20.67 -1.35
N ASN A 97 0.01 20.02 -1.15
CA ASN A 97 -0.82 20.16 0.05
C ASN A 97 -0.48 19.14 1.16
N ILE A 98 0.52 18.28 0.95
CA ILE A 98 0.97 17.33 1.98
C ILE A 98 1.87 18.07 2.96
N ARG A 99 1.49 18.06 4.25
CA ARG A 99 2.17 18.82 5.31
C ARG A 99 3.67 18.56 5.43
N ILE A 100 4.12 17.32 5.19
CA ILE A 100 5.54 16.98 5.30
C ILE A 100 6.41 17.73 4.27
N PHE A 101 5.80 18.19 3.18
CA PHE A 101 6.44 18.96 2.10
C PHE A 101 6.19 20.46 2.22
N GLN A 102 5.66 20.93 3.36
CA GLN A 102 5.38 22.34 3.60
C GLN A 102 6.36 22.92 4.62
N ASP A 103 6.58 24.23 4.52
CA ASP A 103 7.30 25.03 5.51
C ASP A 103 6.43 25.31 6.75
N ALA A 104 6.96 26.10 7.68
CA ALA A 104 6.25 26.51 8.90
C ALA A 104 4.99 27.35 8.61
N ASN A 105 4.87 27.93 7.43
CA ASN A 105 3.72 28.74 6.99
C ASN A 105 2.68 27.90 6.22
N GLY A 106 2.91 26.60 6.03
CA GLY A 106 2.04 25.72 5.24
C GLY A 106 2.23 25.85 3.73
N VAL A 107 3.29 26.52 3.27
CA VAL A 107 3.62 26.70 1.85
C VAL A 107 4.53 25.56 1.41
N PHE A 108 4.30 25.02 0.22
CA PHE A 108 5.15 23.96 -0.32
C PHE A 108 6.61 24.40 -0.43
N ASP A 109 7.50 23.58 0.12
CA ASP A 109 8.95 23.76 0.17
C ASP A 109 9.62 22.69 -0.69
N GLN A 110 10.27 23.12 -1.78
CA GLN A 110 10.92 22.23 -2.75
C GLN A 110 12.16 21.54 -2.15
N GLU A 111 12.96 22.24 -1.34
CA GLU A 111 14.16 21.67 -0.73
C GLU A 111 13.77 20.59 0.28
N ARG A 112 12.73 20.87 1.06
CA ARG A 112 12.14 19.88 1.97
C ARG A 112 11.58 18.67 1.22
N TYR A 113 10.86 18.90 0.11
CA TYR A 113 10.33 17.83 -0.73
C TYR A 113 11.46 16.91 -1.22
N GLU A 114 12.52 17.48 -1.78
CA GLU A 114 13.68 16.73 -2.26
C GLU A 114 14.40 15.99 -1.15
N SER A 115 14.61 16.62 0.02
CA SER A 115 15.22 16.00 1.19
C SER A 115 14.44 14.78 1.66
N VAL A 116 13.11 14.90 1.81
CA VAL A 116 12.26 13.78 2.27
C VAL A 116 12.27 12.62 1.27
N LEU A 117 12.31 12.92 -0.03
CA LEU A 117 12.44 11.89 -1.05
C LEU A 117 13.81 11.22 -1.02
N ALA A 118 14.89 12.00 -0.86
CA ALA A 118 16.25 11.49 -0.75
C ALA A 118 16.43 10.57 0.47
N ASP A 119 15.88 10.96 1.63
CA ASP A 119 15.93 10.18 2.86
C ASP A 119 15.23 8.80 2.72
N SER A 120 14.23 8.72 1.84
CA SER A 120 13.52 7.48 1.53
C SER A 120 14.07 6.73 0.30
N GLY A 121 15.14 7.22 -0.32
CA GLY A 121 15.71 6.65 -1.54
C GLY A 121 14.77 6.70 -2.75
N MET A 122 13.80 7.62 -2.76
CA MET A 122 12.82 7.77 -3.84
C MET A 122 13.17 8.93 -4.76
N THR A 123 12.92 8.75 -6.06
CA THR A 123 12.93 9.86 -7.03
C THR A 123 11.55 10.53 -7.09
N GLU A 124 11.49 11.80 -7.48
CA GLU A 124 10.22 12.51 -7.74
C GLU A 124 9.31 11.71 -8.69
N SER A 125 9.82 11.25 -9.84
CA SER A 125 9.03 10.51 -10.82
C SER A 125 8.41 9.23 -10.23
N SER A 126 9.20 8.45 -9.49
CA SER A 126 8.72 7.26 -8.77
C SER A 126 7.63 7.62 -7.76
N TYR A 127 7.83 8.67 -6.96
CA TYR A 127 6.84 9.13 -5.98
C TYR A 127 5.53 9.59 -6.65
N VAL A 128 5.61 10.46 -7.66
CA VAL A 128 4.46 10.96 -8.42
C VAL A 128 3.69 9.79 -9.06
N ASN A 129 4.39 8.81 -9.63
CA ASN A 129 3.76 7.62 -10.20
C ASN A 129 3.09 6.76 -9.13
N LYS A 130 3.71 6.59 -7.95
CA LYS A 130 3.11 5.89 -6.81
C LYS A 130 1.79 6.53 -6.41
N ILE A 131 1.76 7.85 -6.22
CA ILE A 131 0.54 8.57 -5.86
C ILE A 131 -0.50 8.49 -6.99
N ARG A 132 -0.08 8.67 -8.26
CA ARG A 132 -0.98 8.56 -9.42
C ARG A 132 -1.71 7.23 -9.49
N ASN A 133 -1.02 6.13 -9.18
CA ASN A 133 -1.58 4.79 -9.26
C ASN A 133 -2.51 4.46 -8.08
N ALA A 134 -2.23 5.03 -6.90
CA ALA A 134 -3.04 4.79 -5.70
C ALA A 134 -4.36 5.59 -5.69
N LEU A 135 -4.34 6.83 -6.19
CA LEU A 135 -5.48 7.75 -6.05
C LEU A 135 -6.82 7.29 -6.62
N PRO A 136 -6.90 6.62 -7.79
CA PRO A 136 -8.18 6.16 -8.33
C PRO A 136 -8.96 5.28 -7.34
N SER A 137 -8.25 4.35 -6.69
CA SER A 137 -8.83 3.48 -5.66
C SER A 137 -9.29 4.26 -4.44
N THR A 138 -8.50 5.23 -4.00
CA THR A 138 -8.86 6.10 -2.88
C THR A 138 -10.13 6.88 -3.16
N ILE A 139 -10.22 7.55 -4.31
CA ILE A 139 -11.40 8.33 -4.72
C ILE A 139 -12.64 7.43 -4.80
N LEU A 140 -12.50 6.25 -5.41
CA LEU A 140 -13.58 5.28 -5.48
C LEU A 140 -14.09 4.91 -4.08
N MET A 141 -13.18 4.59 -3.17
CA MET A 141 -13.54 4.22 -1.79
C MET A 141 -14.19 5.39 -1.03
N GLU A 142 -13.72 6.63 -1.23
CA GLU A 142 -14.34 7.83 -0.66
C GLU A 142 -15.76 8.04 -1.20
N CYS A 143 -15.99 7.82 -2.50
CA CYS A 143 -17.33 7.92 -3.08
C CYS A 143 -18.29 6.84 -2.57
N LEU A 144 -17.80 5.61 -2.37
CA LEU A 144 -18.62 4.50 -1.86
C LEU A 144 -18.86 4.60 -0.35
N PHE A 145 -17.91 5.16 0.39
CA PHE A 145 -17.95 5.28 1.84
C PHE A 145 -17.59 6.71 2.30
N PRO A 146 -18.44 7.71 1.99
CA PRO A 146 -18.13 9.13 2.21
C PRO A 146 -17.94 9.54 3.67
N ASN A 147 -18.18 8.63 4.62
CA ASN A 147 -18.13 8.88 6.07
C ASN A 147 -16.99 8.16 6.80
N ARG A 148 -16.01 7.59 6.09
CA ARG A 148 -14.72 7.22 6.71
C ARG A 148 -13.84 8.46 6.78
N GLY A 149 -14.06 9.30 7.78
CA GLY A 149 -13.35 10.58 7.94
C GLY A 149 -11.82 10.43 7.86
N ASN A 150 -11.17 11.38 7.18
CA ASN A 150 -9.81 11.92 7.42
C ASN A 150 -8.57 11.01 7.66
N TYR A 151 -8.64 9.68 7.63
CA TYR A 151 -7.50 8.83 8.07
C TYR A 151 -6.61 8.28 6.95
N ILE A 152 -7.02 8.29 5.68
CA ILE A 152 -6.24 7.60 4.61
C ILE A 152 -4.95 8.35 4.27
N PHE A 153 -4.93 9.69 4.38
CA PHE A 153 -3.70 10.48 4.24
C PHE A 153 -2.69 10.27 5.39
N LEU A 154 -3.15 9.78 6.55
CA LEU A 154 -2.29 9.51 7.71
C LEU A 154 -1.67 8.10 7.68
N THR A 155 -2.28 7.13 7.00
CA THR A 155 -1.76 5.75 7.00
C THR A 155 -0.51 5.56 6.13
N MET A 156 -0.17 6.51 5.26
CA MET A 156 1.12 6.53 4.54
C MET A 156 2.24 7.27 5.31
N MET A 157 2.04 7.61 6.59
CA MET A 157 3.02 8.27 7.47
C MET A 157 3.51 7.39 8.63
N HIS A 158 3.68 6.09 8.42
CA HIS A 158 4.47 5.20 9.29
C HIS A 158 5.39 4.33 8.42
#